data_AF-A0A2N3KV35-F1
#
_entry.id   AF-A0A2N3KV35-F1
#
_cell.length_a   1.000
_cell.length_b   1.000
_cell.length_c   1.000
_cell.angle_alpha   90.00
_cell.angle_beta   90.00
_cell.angle_gamma   90.00
#
_symmetry.space_group_name_H-M   'P 1'
#
loop_
_entity.id
_entity.type
_entity.pdbx_description
1 polymer ?
#
loop_
_entity_poly.entity_id
_entity_poly.type
_entity_poly.pdbx_seq_one_letter_code
_entity_poly.pdbx_strand_id
1 'polypeptide(L)'
;MTDKDVGLIKLLFDWQSLIGTAIGTFAAVALFMLQRHNDRKDQTRYRLFTLLSILKKIHKAPSGTELGLTIQTIKNRAKFIPKTDTDLRKPDPVKVTVEALQRVAAICQVYFDQLLTIQRDIYMPTEYTAKVDAIEQILANCISHTETLRQRSNTTDWNDTKNNGPFVIVFEANGICEDVEATLAVIEKLIEQIEADKRLK
;
A
#
# COMPACT_ATOMS: atom_id res chain seq x y z
N MET A 1 -4.20 -19.93 77.65
CA MET A 1 -3.75 -19.15 76.48
C MET A 1 -3.11 -17.90 77.01
N THR A 2 -1.80 -17.72 76.79
CA THR A 2 -1.07 -16.53 77.24
C THR A 2 -1.20 -15.43 76.19
N ASP A 3 -1.08 -14.15 76.56
CA ASP A 3 -1.13 -13.02 75.60
C ASP A 3 -0.12 -13.15 74.45
N LYS A 4 0.98 -13.88 74.69
CA LYS A 4 1.98 -14.21 73.67
C LYS A 4 1.45 -15.15 72.58
N ASP A 5 0.58 -16.10 72.94
CA ASP A 5 -0.02 -17.05 72.00
C ASP A 5 -1.03 -16.34 71.07
N VAL A 6 -1.79 -15.38 71.60
CA VAL A 6 -2.75 -14.57 70.83
C VAL A 6 -2.01 -13.65 69.85
N GLY A 7 -0.89 -13.07 70.26
CA GLY A 7 -0.03 -12.24 69.40
C GLY A 7 0.60 -13.02 68.24
N LEU A 8 1.02 -14.26 68.47
CA LEU A 8 1.64 -15.11 67.46
C LEU A 8 0.63 -15.58 66.40
N ILE A 9 -0.60 -15.91 66.82
CA ILE A 9 -1.70 -16.28 65.91
C ILE A 9 -2.08 -15.10 65.01
N LYS A 10 -2.18 -13.88 65.56
CA LYS A 10 -2.49 -12.67 64.78
C LYS A 10 -1.43 -12.38 63.73
N LEU A 11 -0.15 -12.52 64.11
CA LEU A 11 0.98 -12.29 63.20
C LEU A 11 1.00 -13.30 62.05
N LEU A 12 0.68 -14.58 62.30
CA LEU A 12 0.57 -15.60 61.25
C LEU A 12 -0.61 -15.32 60.30
N PHE A 13 -1.75 -14.86 60.82
CA PHE A 13 -2.91 -14.46 60.01
C PHE A 13 -2.60 -13.25 59.11
N ASP A 14 -1.92 -12.24 59.65
CA ASP A 14 -1.53 -11.05 58.88
C ASP A 14 -0.54 -11.42 57.76
N TRP A 15 0.41 -12.32 58.02
CA TRP A 15 1.34 -12.84 57.00
C TRP A 15 0.64 -13.67 55.92
N GLN A 16 -0.30 -14.55 56.29
CA GLN A 16 -1.09 -15.31 55.32
C GLN A 16 -1.96 -14.39 54.46
N SER A 17 -2.56 -13.36 55.06
CA SER A 17 -3.34 -12.34 54.35
C SER A 17 -2.47 -11.55 53.37
N LEU A 18 -1.25 -11.18 53.77
CA LEU A 18 -0.31 -10.45 52.92
C LEU A 18 0.18 -11.29 51.74
N ILE A 19 0.46 -12.58 51.96
CA ILE A 19 0.80 -13.54 50.90
C ILE A 19 -0.38 -13.75 49.95
N GLY A 20 -1.59 -13.93 50.47
CA GLY A 20 -2.81 -14.08 49.66
C GLY A 20 -3.08 -12.85 48.79
N THR A 21 -2.87 -11.65 49.34
CA THR A 21 -3.00 -10.39 48.61
C THR A 21 -1.92 -10.25 47.53
N ALA A 22 -0.68 -10.62 47.82
CA ALA A 22 0.40 -10.62 46.85
C ALA A 22 0.11 -11.58 45.68
N ILE A 23 -0.27 -12.83 45.97
CA ILE A 23 -0.62 -13.82 44.94
C ILE A 23 -1.82 -13.35 44.10
N GLY A 24 -2.87 -12.83 44.75
CA GLY A 24 -4.04 -12.28 44.05
C GLY A 24 -3.67 -11.11 43.13
N THR A 25 -2.79 -10.22 43.58
CA THR A 25 -2.30 -9.07 42.78
C THR A 25 -1.46 -9.56 41.59
N PHE A 26 -0.54 -10.50 41.80
CA PHE A 26 0.26 -11.07 40.70
C PHE A 26 -0.60 -11.81 39.67
N ALA A 27 -1.59 -12.60 40.12
CA ALA A 27 -2.52 -13.29 39.23
C ALA A 27 -3.37 -12.29 38.43
N ALA A 28 -3.85 -11.21 39.05
CA ALA A 28 -4.59 -10.16 38.37
C ALA A 28 -3.73 -9.42 37.33
N VAL A 29 -2.47 -9.09 37.65
CA VAL A 29 -1.52 -8.48 36.71
C VAL A 29 -1.24 -9.44 35.54
N ALA A 30 -1.02 -10.73 35.81
CA ALA A 30 -0.78 -11.73 34.78
C ALA A 30 -1.99 -11.88 33.84
N LEU A 31 -3.21 -11.94 34.38
CA LEU A 31 -4.45 -11.99 33.59
C LEU A 31 -4.64 -10.72 32.75
N PHE A 32 -4.36 -9.54 33.32
CA PHE A 32 -4.43 -8.28 32.59
C PHE A 32 -3.40 -8.22 31.45
N MET A 33 -2.17 -8.66 31.68
CA MET A 33 -1.14 -8.75 30.65
C MET A 33 -1.54 -9.74 29.54
N LEU A 34 -2.13 -10.89 29.90
CA LEU A 34 -2.60 -11.88 28.95
C LEU A 34 -3.77 -11.34 28.11
N GLN A 35 -4.74 -10.68 28.74
CA GLN A 35 -5.87 -10.07 28.04
C GLN A 35 -5.37 -9.00 27.06
N ARG A 36 -4.48 -8.11 27.52
CA ARG A 36 -3.88 -7.08 26.66
C ARG A 36 -3.09 -7.68 25.49
N HIS A 37 -2.44 -8.82 25.69
CA HIS A 37 -1.74 -9.52 24.60
C HIS A 37 -2.71 -10.09 23.56
N ASN A 38 -3.83 -10.66 24.00
CA ASN A 38 -4.88 -11.17 23.11
C ASN A 38 -5.56 -10.03 22.34
N ASP A 39 -5.90 -8.93 23.03
CA ASP A 39 -6.49 -7.74 22.39
C ASP A 39 -5.59 -7.20 21.27
N ARG A 40 -4.27 -7.15 21.51
CA ARG A 40 -3.29 -6.75 20.49
C ARG A 40 -3.25 -7.70 19.30
N LYS A 41 -3.34 -9.01 19.53
CA LYS A 41 -3.39 -10.00 18.45
C LYS A 41 -4.66 -9.84 17.61
N ASP A 42 -5.80 -9.63 18.25
CA ASP A 42 -7.07 -9.45 17.55
C ASP A 42 -7.12 -8.14 16.77
N GLN A 43 -6.56 -7.05 17.31
CA GLN A 43 -6.36 -5.80 16.58
C GLN A 43 -5.45 -6.01 15.36
N THR A 44 -4.30 -6.68 15.53
CA THR A 44 -3.38 -6.98 14.42
C THR A 44 -4.09 -7.78 13.32
N ARG A 45 -4.86 -8.80 13.69
CA ARG A 45 -5.67 -9.61 12.76
C ARG A 45 -6.67 -8.79 11.98
N TYR A 46 -7.44 -7.97 12.69
CA TYR A 46 -8.43 -7.08 12.09
C TYR A 46 -7.76 -6.14 11.07
N ARG A 47 -6.62 -5.54 11.42
CA ARG A 47 -5.86 -4.66 10.50
C ARG A 47 -5.36 -5.38 9.27
N LEU A 48 -4.80 -6.58 9.43
CA LEU A 48 -4.35 -7.40 8.29
C LEU A 48 -5.53 -7.79 7.38
N PHE A 49 -6.70 -8.08 7.95
CA PHE A 49 -7.90 -8.35 7.19
C PHE A 49 -8.40 -7.11 6.41
N THR A 50 -8.41 -5.93 7.04
CA THR A 50 -8.77 -4.67 6.37
C THR A 50 -7.82 -4.38 5.21
N LEU A 51 -6.51 -4.51 5.45
CA LEU A 51 -5.49 -4.37 4.42
C LEU A 51 -5.73 -5.33 3.25
N LEU A 52 -5.91 -6.63 3.55
CA LEU A 52 -6.18 -7.65 2.54
C LEU A 52 -7.44 -7.33 1.72
N SER A 53 -8.50 -6.87 2.38
CA SER A 53 -9.75 -6.49 1.72
C SER A 53 -9.55 -5.34 0.74
N ILE A 54 -8.81 -4.31 1.15
CA ILE A 54 -8.51 -3.14 0.30
C ILE A 54 -7.61 -3.54 -0.87
N LEU A 55 -6.54 -4.29 -0.64
CA LEU A 55 -5.64 -4.75 -1.71
C LEU A 55 -6.39 -5.63 -2.72
N LYS A 56 -7.27 -6.52 -2.26
CA LYS A 56 -8.13 -7.32 -3.15
C LYS A 56 -9.10 -6.47 -3.94
N LYS A 57 -9.64 -5.40 -3.34
CA LYS A 57 -10.53 -4.46 -4.02
C LYS A 57 -9.80 -3.75 -5.16
N ILE A 58 -8.56 -3.33 -4.92
CA ILE A 58 -7.69 -2.73 -5.95
C ILE A 58 -7.39 -3.75 -7.05
N HIS A 59 -6.93 -4.94 -6.68
CA HIS A 59 -6.52 -5.97 -7.64
C HIS A 59 -7.68 -6.49 -8.52
N LYS A 60 -8.90 -6.57 -7.97
CA LYS A 60 -10.09 -7.04 -8.69
C LYS A 60 -10.97 -5.92 -9.25
N ALA A 61 -10.52 -4.67 -9.18
CA ALA A 61 -11.30 -3.56 -9.68
C ALA A 61 -11.50 -3.70 -11.20
N PRO A 62 -12.72 -3.44 -11.74
CA PRO A 62 -12.96 -3.47 -13.18
C PRO A 62 -12.11 -2.45 -13.95
N SER A 63 -11.65 -1.40 -13.26
CA SER A 63 -10.64 -0.46 -13.75
C SER A 63 -9.30 -1.12 -14.09
N GLY A 64 -8.99 -2.31 -13.55
CA GLY A 64 -7.78 -3.07 -13.91
C GLY A 64 -7.80 -3.58 -15.35
N THR A 65 -8.97 -3.97 -15.87
CA THR A 65 -9.11 -4.39 -17.27
C THR A 65 -8.98 -3.19 -18.21
N GLU A 66 -9.58 -2.06 -17.84
CA GLU A 66 -9.45 -0.80 -18.58
C GLU A 66 -8.00 -0.30 -18.57
N LEU A 67 -7.32 -0.41 -17.44
CA LEU A 67 -5.91 -0.08 -17.28
C LEU A 67 -5.04 -0.95 -18.21
N GLY A 68 -5.26 -2.27 -18.24
CA GLY A 68 -4.54 -3.18 -19.12
C GLY A 68 -4.72 -2.85 -20.60
N LEU A 69 -5.96 -2.58 -21.04
CA LEU A 69 -6.26 -2.17 -22.42
C LEU A 69 -5.59 -0.83 -22.78
N THR A 70 -5.58 0.12 -21.85
CA THR A 70 -4.98 1.44 -22.03
C THR A 70 -3.46 1.33 -22.13
N ILE A 71 -2.82 0.55 -21.25
CA ILE A 71 -1.38 0.27 -21.28
C ILE A 71 -0.99 -0.43 -22.59
N GLN A 72 -1.75 -1.44 -23.02
CA GLN A 72 -1.49 -2.15 -24.27
C GLN A 72 -1.60 -1.22 -25.48
N THR A 73 -2.54 -0.27 -25.45
CA THR A 73 -2.68 0.76 -26.49
C THR A 73 -1.45 1.66 -26.57
N ILE A 74 -0.93 2.11 -25.41
CA ILE A 74 0.30 2.93 -25.33
C ILE A 74 1.52 2.13 -25.83
N LYS A 75 1.71 0.89 -25.35
CA LYS A 75 2.82 0.02 -25.75
C LYS A 75 2.81 -0.32 -27.23
N ASN A 76 1.63 -0.58 -27.81
CA ASN A 76 1.52 -0.84 -29.23
C ASN A 76 1.90 0.39 -30.05
N ARG A 77 1.50 1.60 -29.62
CA ARG A 77 1.87 2.85 -30.29
C ARG A 77 3.38 3.13 -30.24
N ALA A 78 4.04 2.79 -29.13
CA ALA A 78 5.49 2.89 -29.06
C ALA A 78 6.21 1.99 -30.08
N LYS A 79 5.63 0.83 -30.43
CA LYS A 79 6.15 -0.05 -31.50
C LYS A 79 5.92 0.50 -32.91
N PHE A 80 4.91 1.35 -33.08
CA PHE A 80 4.54 1.97 -34.36
C PHE A 80 5.18 3.32 -34.62
N ILE A 81 6.00 3.84 -33.70
CA ILE A 81 6.89 4.97 -34.00
C ILE A 81 7.73 4.53 -35.22
N PRO A 82 7.48 5.10 -36.40
CA PRO A 82 8.15 4.64 -37.60
C PRO A 82 9.64 4.91 -37.44
N LYS A 83 10.46 3.92 -37.80
CA LYS A 83 11.93 4.06 -37.95
C LYS A 83 12.33 5.10 -39.01
N THR A 84 11.36 5.80 -39.61
CA THR A 84 11.50 6.79 -40.67
C THR A 84 10.79 8.08 -40.27
N ASP A 85 11.54 9.18 -40.32
CA ASP A 85 11.26 10.56 -39.87
C ASP A 85 9.94 11.23 -40.29
N THR A 86 9.16 10.62 -41.19
CA THR A 86 8.12 11.33 -41.95
C THR A 86 6.71 11.33 -41.34
N ASP A 87 6.35 10.34 -40.51
CA ASP A 87 4.98 10.22 -39.95
C ASP A 87 4.83 10.77 -38.52
N LEU A 88 5.93 11.14 -37.86
CA LEU A 88 5.97 11.68 -36.49
C LEU A 88 5.71 13.18 -36.38
N ARG A 89 5.52 13.85 -37.53
CA ARG A 89 5.24 15.29 -37.60
C ARG A 89 3.79 15.65 -37.29
N LYS A 90 2.96 14.66 -36.93
CA LYS A 90 1.56 14.87 -36.56
C LYS A 90 1.44 14.85 -35.04
N PRO A 91 0.87 15.90 -34.41
CA PRO A 91 0.68 15.95 -32.96
C PRO A 91 -0.33 14.90 -32.46
N ASP A 92 -1.20 14.39 -33.34
CA ASP A 92 -2.30 13.49 -33.01
C ASP A 92 -1.89 12.18 -32.30
N PRO A 93 -0.91 11.39 -32.78
CA PRO A 93 -0.48 10.18 -32.09
C PRO A 93 0.05 10.41 -30.67
N VAL A 94 0.75 11.51 -30.41
CA VAL A 94 1.29 11.82 -29.08
C VAL A 94 0.22 12.37 -28.15
N LYS A 95 -0.69 13.23 -28.64
CA LYS A 95 -1.85 13.69 -27.87
C LYS A 95 -2.69 12.52 -27.37
N VAL A 96 -2.97 11.54 -28.22
CA VAL A 96 -3.74 10.35 -27.81
C VAL A 96 -2.96 9.47 -26.81
N THR A 97 -1.63 9.39 -26.90
CA THR A 97 -0.81 8.70 -25.89
C THR A 97 -0.86 9.40 -24.54
N VAL A 98 -0.82 10.74 -24.52
CA VAL A 98 -0.95 11.55 -23.30
C VAL A 98 -2.36 11.44 -22.71
N GLU A 99 -3.41 11.46 -23.53
CA GLU A 99 -4.79 11.23 -23.09
C GLU A 99 -4.99 9.82 -22.51
N ALA A 100 -4.38 8.80 -23.12
CA ALA A 100 -4.37 7.44 -22.58
C ALA A 100 -3.64 7.39 -21.22
N LEU A 101 -2.49 8.05 -21.09
CA LEU A 101 -1.79 8.17 -19.81
C LEU A 101 -2.62 8.90 -18.74
N GLN A 102 -3.38 9.94 -19.10
CA GLN A 102 -4.27 10.59 -18.14
C GLN A 102 -5.32 9.63 -17.58
N ARG A 103 -5.83 8.70 -18.39
CA ARG A 103 -6.73 7.64 -17.89
C ARG A 103 -5.99 6.69 -16.95
N VAL A 104 -4.75 6.32 -17.26
CA VAL A 104 -3.88 5.54 -16.36
C VAL A 104 -3.71 6.27 -15.02
N ALA A 105 -3.38 7.56 -15.03
CA ALA A 105 -3.22 8.36 -13.83
C ALA A 105 -4.52 8.49 -13.02
N ALA A 106 -5.67 8.65 -13.69
CA ALA A 106 -6.96 8.68 -13.01
C ALA A 106 -7.28 7.36 -12.29
N ILE A 107 -6.98 6.21 -12.91
CA ILE A 107 -7.12 4.90 -12.27
C ILE A 107 -6.13 4.75 -11.10
N CYS A 108 -4.88 5.19 -11.28
CA CYS A 108 -3.87 5.19 -10.21
C CYS A 108 -4.30 6.06 -9.02
N GLN A 109 -4.95 7.20 -9.27
CA GLN A 109 -5.51 8.05 -8.22
C GLN A 109 -6.58 7.32 -7.41
N VAL A 110 -7.49 6.59 -8.07
CA VAL A 110 -8.51 5.78 -7.36
C VAL A 110 -7.85 4.71 -6.48
N TYR A 111 -6.77 4.08 -6.95
CA TYR A 111 -6.02 3.11 -6.15
C TYR A 111 -5.29 3.76 -4.98
N PHE A 112 -4.66 4.92 -5.21
CA PHE A 112 -4.01 5.71 -4.17
C PHE A 112 -5.00 6.13 -3.07
N ASP A 113 -6.16 6.65 -3.46
CA ASP A 113 -7.21 7.05 -2.51
C ASP A 113 -7.71 5.86 -1.68
N GLN A 114 -7.79 4.66 -2.27
CA GLN A 114 -8.14 3.44 -1.54
C GLN A 114 -7.05 3.03 -0.54
N LEU A 115 -5.76 3.16 -0.89
CA LEU A 115 -4.64 2.84 0.02
C LEU A 115 -4.54 3.82 1.20
N LEU A 116 -4.88 5.09 1.00
CA LEU A 116 -4.92 6.09 2.07
C LEU A 116 -5.96 5.80 3.15
N THR A 117 -6.99 4.98 2.86
CA THR A 117 -7.97 4.58 3.88
C THR A 117 -7.41 3.58 4.91
N ILE A 118 -6.22 3.02 4.65
CA ILE A 118 -5.57 2.06 5.55
C ILE A 118 -5.00 2.81 6.75
N GLN A 119 -5.52 2.53 7.95
CA GLN A 119 -4.94 3.04 9.20
C GLN A 119 -3.64 2.28 9.53
N ARG A 120 -2.49 2.96 9.37
CA ARG A 120 -1.13 2.43 9.62
C ARG A 120 -0.65 2.64 11.05
N ASP A 121 -1.49 2.28 12.02
CA ASP A 121 -1.19 2.46 13.44
C ASP A 121 -0.16 1.43 13.97
N ILE A 122 0.13 1.49 15.27
CA ILE A 122 1.14 0.70 16.01
C ILE A 122 0.92 -0.83 15.85
N TYR A 123 -0.26 -1.27 15.42
CA TYR A 123 -0.63 -2.68 15.34
C TYR A 123 -0.45 -3.28 13.94
N MET A 124 -0.07 -2.49 12.93
CA MET A 124 0.29 -3.00 11.62
C MET A 124 1.77 -3.39 11.58
N PRO A 125 2.13 -4.62 11.14
CA PRO A 125 3.52 -5.02 11.02
C PRO A 125 4.29 -4.11 10.07
N THR A 126 5.48 -3.65 10.49
CA THR A 126 6.31 -2.67 9.77
C THR A 126 6.66 -3.10 8.35
N GLU A 127 6.83 -4.40 8.11
CA GLU A 127 7.08 -4.94 6.77
C GLU A 127 5.93 -4.63 5.80
N TYR A 128 4.69 -4.81 6.23
CA TYR A 128 3.52 -4.53 5.40
C TYR A 128 3.32 -3.03 5.23
N THR A 129 3.55 -2.24 6.28
CA THR A 129 3.51 -0.77 6.21
C THR A 129 4.49 -0.25 5.17
N ALA A 130 5.76 -0.67 5.23
CA ALA A 130 6.78 -0.23 4.27
C ALA A 130 6.45 -0.61 2.82
N LYS A 131 5.87 -1.81 2.59
CA LYS A 131 5.43 -2.23 1.26
C LYS A 131 4.27 -1.40 0.74
N VAL A 132 3.29 -1.07 1.59
CA VAL A 132 2.17 -0.20 1.24
C VAL A 132 2.67 1.22 0.93
N ASP A 133 3.55 1.77 1.77
CA ASP A 133 4.15 3.09 1.55
C ASP A 133 4.93 3.14 0.22
N ALA A 134 5.65 2.07 -0.13
CA ALA A 134 6.36 1.97 -1.41
C ALA A 134 5.38 1.96 -2.61
N ILE A 135 4.27 1.23 -2.51
CA ILE A 135 3.22 1.22 -3.54
C ILE A 135 2.64 2.62 -3.70
N GLU A 136 2.34 3.31 -2.61
CA GLU A 136 1.82 4.68 -2.65
C GLU A 136 2.78 5.66 -3.28
N GLN A 137 4.07 5.58 -2.95
CA GLN A 137 5.09 6.41 -3.55
C GLN A 137 5.16 6.21 -5.07
N ILE A 138 5.06 4.97 -5.56
CA ILE A 138 5.08 4.68 -6.99
C ILE A 138 3.82 5.25 -7.67
N LEU A 139 2.64 5.06 -7.07
CA LEU A 139 1.39 5.62 -7.61
C LEU A 139 1.42 7.16 -7.65
N ALA A 140 1.91 7.80 -6.59
CA ALA A 140 2.07 9.25 -6.53
C ALA A 140 3.05 9.76 -7.60
N ASN A 141 4.19 9.08 -7.78
CA ASN A 141 5.16 9.39 -8.83
C ASN A 141 4.55 9.25 -10.23
N CYS A 142 3.78 8.17 -10.48
CA CYS A 142 3.07 7.94 -11.74
C CYS A 142 2.11 9.10 -12.07
N ILE A 143 1.31 9.53 -11.09
CA ILE A 143 0.37 10.66 -11.25
C ILE A 143 1.12 11.95 -11.59
N SER A 144 2.18 12.26 -10.83
CA SER A 144 2.99 13.46 -11.03
C SER A 144 3.74 13.46 -12.37
N HIS A 145 4.34 12.33 -12.75
CA HIS A 145 5.06 12.19 -14.02
C HIS A 145 4.11 12.31 -15.22
N THR A 146 2.90 11.76 -15.12
CA THR A 146 1.89 11.90 -16.17
C THR A 146 1.50 13.35 -16.39
N GLU A 147 1.31 14.13 -15.31
CA GLU A 147 1.00 15.56 -15.43
C GLU A 147 2.17 16.35 -16.02
N THR A 148 3.40 16.00 -15.64
CA THR A 148 4.62 16.61 -16.20
C THR A 148 4.72 16.33 -17.70
N LEU A 149 4.46 15.10 -18.13
CA LEU A 149 4.42 14.71 -19.54
C LEU A 149 3.35 15.48 -20.33
N ARG A 150 2.17 15.69 -19.73
CA ARG A 150 1.10 16.48 -20.34
C ARG A 150 1.51 17.94 -20.55
N GLN A 151 2.13 18.55 -19.55
CA GLN A 151 2.59 19.93 -19.66
C GLN A 151 3.68 20.07 -20.73
N ARG A 152 4.61 19.10 -20.79
CA ARG A 152 5.63 19.03 -21.84
C ARG A 152 5.01 18.85 -23.22
N SER A 153 4.02 17.96 -23.40
CA SER A 153 3.37 17.81 -24.70
C SER A 153 2.65 19.07 -25.17
N ASN A 154 2.09 19.86 -24.26
CA ASN A 154 1.39 21.10 -24.62
C ASN A 154 2.35 22.26 -24.98
N THR A 155 3.58 22.21 -24.50
CA THR A 155 4.59 23.28 -24.66
C THR A 155 5.67 22.95 -25.69
N THR A 156 5.78 21.69 -26.12
CA THR A 156 6.77 21.26 -27.12
C THR A 156 6.41 21.85 -28.48
N ASP A 157 7.39 22.51 -29.13
CA ASP A 157 7.28 22.88 -30.53
C ASP A 157 7.45 21.61 -31.39
N TRP A 158 6.32 21.12 -31.90
CA TRP A 158 6.23 19.89 -32.70
C TRP A 158 6.92 20.00 -34.07
N ASN A 159 7.30 21.21 -34.48
CA ASN A 159 7.99 21.47 -35.75
C ASN A 159 9.52 21.57 -35.58
N ASP A 160 10.05 21.54 -34.35
CA ASP A 160 11.50 21.60 -34.09
C ASP A 160 12.18 20.26 -34.41
N THR A 161 12.84 20.20 -35.56
CA THR A 161 13.54 19.02 -36.08
C THR A 161 14.82 18.66 -35.32
N LYS A 162 15.29 19.49 -34.39
CA LYS A 162 16.49 19.20 -33.58
C LYS A 162 16.17 18.45 -32.29
N ASN A 163 14.92 18.46 -31.85
CA ASN A 163 14.49 17.82 -30.62
C ASN A 163 13.62 16.60 -30.93
N ASN A 164 14.11 15.41 -30.58
CA ASN A 164 13.32 14.17 -30.57
C ASN A 164 12.21 14.16 -29.49
N GLY A 165 11.66 15.33 -29.13
CA GLY A 165 10.66 15.54 -28.07
C GLY A 165 9.46 14.58 -28.14
N PRO A 166 8.86 14.32 -29.33
CA PRO A 166 7.78 13.35 -29.48
C PRO A 166 8.16 11.93 -29.04
N PHE A 167 9.38 11.49 -29.36
CA PHE A 167 9.88 10.16 -29.01
C PHE A 167 10.14 10.03 -27.51
N VAL A 168 10.73 11.07 -26.91
CA VAL A 168 11.02 11.11 -25.48
C VAL A 168 9.73 10.99 -24.67
N ILE A 169 8.67 11.71 -25.06
CA ILE A 169 7.35 11.63 -24.39
C ILE A 169 6.76 10.21 -24.46
N VAL A 170 6.82 9.54 -25.62
CA VAL A 170 6.27 8.18 -25.75
C VAL A 170 7.13 7.15 -25.01
N PHE A 171 8.45 7.34 -24.95
CA PHE A 171 9.33 6.44 -24.21
C PHE A 171 9.14 6.60 -22.69
N GLU A 172 9.07 7.83 -22.19
CA GLU A 172 8.75 8.11 -20.80
C GLU A 172 7.35 7.58 -20.42
N ALA A 173 6.37 7.69 -21.33
CA ALA A 173 5.04 7.10 -21.16
C ALA A 173 5.08 5.57 -20.98
N ASN A 174 5.94 4.88 -21.73
CA ASN A 174 6.13 3.44 -21.54
C ASN A 174 6.74 3.11 -20.18
N GLY A 175 7.73 3.89 -19.72
CA GLY A 175 8.33 3.70 -18.40
C GLY A 175 7.28 3.78 -17.28
N ILE A 176 6.38 4.76 -17.35
CA ILE A 176 5.25 4.88 -16.41
C ILE A 176 4.35 3.63 -16.47
N CYS A 177 4.03 3.14 -17.66
CA CYS A 177 3.23 1.92 -17.81
C CYS A 177 3.92 0.69 -17.19
N GLU A 178 5.24 0.56 -17.34
CA GLU A 178 6.02 -0.54 -16.74
C GLU A 178 6.04 -0.46 -15.22
N ASP A 179 6.19 0.74 -14.64
CA ASP A 179 6.13 0.96 -13.20
C ASP A 179 4.76 0.59 -12.62
N VAL A 180 3.67 0.92 -13.34
CA VAL A 180 2.30 0.56 -12.93
C VAL A 180 2.09 -0.95 -12.97
N GLU A 181 2.51 -1.64 -14.03
CA GLU A 181 2.43 -3.10 -14.11
C GLU A 181 3.24 -3.79 -13.01
N ALA A 182 4.47 -3.30 -12.75
CA ALA A 182 5.30 -3.81 -11.67
C ALA A 182 4.62 -3.62 -10.31
N THR A 183 3.98 -2.47 -10.09
CA THR A 183 3.23 -2.17 -8.86
C THR A 183 2.05 -3.13 -8.66
N LEU A 184 1.29 -3.43 -9.72
CA LEU A 184 0.20 -4.41 -9.66
C LEU A 184 0.70 -5.81 -9.29
N ALA A 185 1.85 -6.22 -9.85
CA ALA A 185 2.47 -7.50 -9.49
C ALA A 185 2.96 -7.52 -8.02
N VAL A 186 3.43 -6.38 -7.50
CA VAL A 186 3.78 -6.25 -6.07
C VAL A 186 2.53 -6.37 -5.19
N ILE A 187 1.41 -5.75 -5.58
CA ILE A 187 0.12 -5.87 -4.88
C ILE A 187 -0.34 -7.34 -4.83
N GLU A 188 -0.26 -8.05 -5.96
CA GLU A 188 -0.62 -9.47 -6.03
C GLU A 188 0.23 -10.32 -5.07
N LYS A 189 1.56 -10.16 -5.10
CA LYS A 189 2.46 -10.85 -4.16
C LYS A 189 2.18 -10.50 -2.70
N LEU A 190 1.79 -9.26 -2.43
CA LEU A 190 1.44 -8.82 -1.07
C LEU A 190 0.15 -9.48 -0.57
N ILE A 191 -0.84 -9.63 -1.45
CA ILE A 191 -2.08 -10.38 -1.15
C ILE A 191 -1.74 -11.82 -0.78
N GLU A 192 -0.95 -12.51 -1.60
CA GLU A 192 -0.53 -13.90 -1.34
C GLU A 192 0.22 -14.04 0.00
N GLN A 193 1.13 -13.10 0.29
CA GLN A 193 1.89 -13.10 1.55
C GLN A 193 1.00 -12.91 2.77
N ILE A 194 0.01 -12.01 2.69
CA ILE A 194 -0.93 -11.78 3.79
C ILE A 194 -1.83 -13.00 3.98
N GLU A 195 -2.33 -13.61 2.90
CA GLU A 195 -3.15 -14.84 2.98
C GLU A 195 -2.39 -16.04 3.56
N ALA A 196 -1.10 -16.14 3.28
CA ALA A 196 -0.22 -17.16 3.84
C ALA A 196 0.15 -16.89 5.32
N ASP A 197 -0.05 -15.67 5.82
CA ASP A 197 0.30 -15.31 7.19
C ASP A 197 -0.56 -16.08 8.20
N LYS A 198 0.10 -16.87 9.05
CA LYS A 198 -0.52 -17.62 10.14
C LYS A 198 -1.29 -16.72 11.11
N ARG A 199 -0.99 -15.42 11.16
CA ARG A 199 -1.72 -14.47 12.00
C ARG A 199 -3.19 -14.37 11.62
N LEU A 200 -3.58 -14.63 10.37
CA LEU A 200 -4.99 -14.67 9.93
C LEU A 200 -5.72 -15.99 10.24
N LYS A 201 -5.02 -17.02 10.73
CA LYS A 201 -5.61 -18.30 11.19
C LYS A 201 -5.84 -18.27 12.70
#